data_AF-L1K1E5-F1
#
_entry.id   AF-L1K1E5-F1
#
_cell.length_a   1.000
_cell.length_b   1.000
_cell.length_c   1.000
_cell.angle_alpha   90.00
_cell.angle_beta   90.00
_cell.angle_gamma   90.00
#
_symmetry.space_group_name_H-M   'P 1'
#
loop_
_entity.id
_entity.type
_entity.pdbx_description
1 polymer ?
#
loop_
_entity_poly.entity_id
_entity_poly.type
_entity_poly.pdbx_seq_one_letter_code
_entity_poly.pdbx_strand_id
1 'polypeptide(L)'
;MAGVVATLKLQFAKTMSLAVSISDNIRKPAVSILAPFLIYSLPPEHHPWINPILDLTCKFLAMSLAWYLSRIISAVHSAIIGGLAASRACIQLLNDRKLITLDIDKLRILATFADVITKSMIDEYSGWTLAAMGILFQLGQGMQLSFPLNILLLPLSFVEVSLQWAVTFMK
;
A
#
# COMPACT_ATOMS: atom_id res chain seq x y z
N MET A 1 -2.83 -14.74 17.36
CA MET A 1 -3.14 -13.33 17.69
C MET A 1 -1.88 -12.47 17.87
N ALA A 2 -0.83 -12.94 18.57
CA ALA A 2 0.40 -12.16 18.77
C ALA A 2 1.13 -11.74 17.48
N GLY A 3 1.16 -12.60 16.46
CA GLY A 3 1.83 -12.31 15.18
C GLY A 3 1.24 -11.12 14.42
N VAL A 4 -0.10 -11.05 14.33
CA VAL A 4 -0.81 -9.97 13.60
C VAL A 4 -0.60 -8.61 14.27
N VAL A 5 -0.63 -8.57 15.60
CA VAL A 5 -0.37 -7.33 16.36
C VAL A 5 1.08 -6.88 16.16
N ALA A 6 2.04 -7.80 16.15
CA ALA A 6 3.44 -7.48 15.91
C ALA A 6 3.68 -6.94 14.49
N THR A 7 3.07 -7.54 13.47
CA THR A 7 3.18 -7.06 12.08
C THR A 7 2.53 -5.69 11.89
N LEU A 8 1.38 -5.43 12.54
CA LEU A 8 0.75 -4.12 12.51
C LEU A 8 1.68 -3.06 13.10
N LYS A 9 2.20 -3.30 14.32
CA LYS A 9 3.13 -2.37 14.99
C LYS A 9 4.37 -2.08 14.14
N LEU A 10 4.91 -3.10 13.47
CA LEU A 10 6.05 -2.95 12.56
C LEU A 10 5.70 -2.05 11.36
N GLN A 11 4.54 -2.25 10.73
CA GLN A 11 4.09 -1.42 9.61
C GLN A 11 3.86 0.03 10.03
N PHE A 12 3.17 0.25 11.15
CA PHE A 12 2.96 1.58 11.72
C PHE A 12 4.29 2.28 12.05
N ALA A 13 5.24 1.57 12.67
CA ALA A 13 6.55 2.12 12.99
C ALA A 13 7.34 2.49 11.72
N LYS A 14 7.25 1.67 10.67
CA LYS A 14 7.89 1.94 9.37
C LYS A 14 7.32 3.19 8.71
N THR A 15 6.00 3.34 8.66
CA THR A 15 5.34 4.53 8.10
C THR A 15 5.65 5.78 8.92
N MET A 16 5.65 5.68 10.25
CA MET A 16 6.03 6.79 11.14
C MET A 16 7.48 7.22 10.92
N SER A 17 8.42 6.27 10.79
CA SER A 17 9.82 6.58 10.51
C SER A 17 9.97 7.34 9.20
N LEU A 18 9.25 6.92 8.15
CA LEU A 18 9.25 7.59 6.85
C LEU A 18 8.69 9.02 6.99
N ALA A 19 7.57 9.19 7.68
CA ALA A 19 6.96 10.49 7.93
C ALA A 19 7.91 11.45 8.67
N VAL A 20 8.60 10.98 9.72
CA VAL A 20 9.57 11.78 10.47
C VAL A 20 10.70 12.21 9.54
N SER A 21 11.29 11.29 8.76
CA SER A 21 12.34 11.63 7.80
C SER A 21 11.89 12.66 6.76
N ILE A 22 10.65 12.59 6.26
CA ILE A 22 10.10 13.60 5.36
C ILE A 22 9.97 14.94 6.08
N SER A 23 9.41 14.95 7.30
CA SER A 23 9.18 16.17 8.07
C SER A 23 10.49 16.90 8.41
N ASP A 24 11.54 16.19 8.79
CA ASP A 24 12.84 16.78 9.14
C ASP A 24 13.49 17.48 7.94
N ASN A 25 13.31 16.95 6.74
CA ASN A 25 13.80 17.56 5.49
C ASN A 25 12.94 18.76 5.05
N ILE A 26 11.62 18.71 5.28
CA ILE A 26 10.69 19.79 4.91
C ILE A 26 10.69 20.94 5.93
N ARG A 27 11.10 20.69 7.18
CA ARG A 27 11.07 21.69 8.26
C ARG A 27 11.89 22.95 7.96
N LYS A 28 13.12 22.79 7.45
CA LYS A 28 14.02 23.92 7.11
C LYS A 28 13.42 24.85 6.05
N PRO A 29 12.96 24.35 4.88
CA PRO A 29 12.32 25.21 3.89
C PRO A 29 10.97 25.75 4.38
N ALA A 30 10.18 24.96 5.12
CA ALA A 30 8.90 25.40 5.65
C ALA A 30 9.04 26.60 6.61
N VAL A 31 9.99 26.55 7.56
CA VAL A 31 10.23 27.66 8.48
C VAL A 31 10.74 28.90 7.73
N SER A 32 11.64 28.73 6.76
CA SER A 32 12.18 29.87 5.98
C SER A 32 11.10 30.62 5.18
N ILE A 33 10.13 29.91 4.63
CA ILE A 33 9.09 30.49 3.75
C ILE A 33 7.86 30.95 4.54
N LEU A 34 7.39 30.14 5.50
CA LEU A 34 6.11 30.38 6.19
C LEU A 34 6.27 31.27 7.44
N ALA A 35 7.41 31.25 8.13
CA ALA A 35 7.62 32.08 9.31
C ALA A 35 7.49 33.60 9.04
N PRO A 36 8.11 34.18 7.98
CA PRO A 36 7.96 35.61 7.71
C PRO A 36 6.52 35.99 7.35
N PHE A 37 5.79 35.09 6.67
CA PHE A 37 4.37 35.28 6.35
C PHE A 37 3.48 35.35 7.60
N LEU A 38 3.73 34.46 8.57
CA LEU A 38 2.97 34.42 9.81
C LEU A 38 3.29 35.61 10.73
N ILE A 39 4.55 36.08 10.77
CA ILE A 39 4.96 37.24 11.57
C ILE A 39 4.29 38.53 11.06
N TYR A 40 4.06 38.66 9.75
CA TYR A 40 3.38 39.83 9.19
C TYR A 40 1.87 39.87 9.51
N SER A 41 1.22 38.70 9.64
CA SER A 41 -0.24 38.62 9.84
C SER A 41 -0.68 38.54 11.31
N LEU A 42 0.19 38.14 12.24
CA LEU A 42 -0.20 37.91 13.64
C LEU A 42 0.29 39.02 14.59
N PRO A 43 -0.52 39.37 15.60
CA PRO A 43 -0.11 40.28 16.67
C PRO A 43 1.02 39.67 17.53
N PRO A 44 1.85 40.51 18.18
CA PRO A 44 3.07 40.07 18.84
C PRO A 44 2.90 39.07 19.98
N GLU A 45 1.72 39.02 20.60
CA GLU A 45 1.37 38.05 21.65
C GLU A 45 1.37 36.59 21.17
N HIS A 46 1.22 36.34 19.86
CA HIS A 46 1.10 35.00 19.30
C HIS A 46 2.35 34.47 18.59
N HIS A 47 3.41 35.29 18.49
CA HIS A 47 4.69 34.86 17.92
C HIS A 47 5.31 33.59 18.54
N PRO A 48 5.21 33.31 19.86
CA PRO A 48 5.78 32.06 20.41
C PRO A 48 5.10 30.79 19.88
N TRP A 49 3.84 30.87 19.42
CA TRP A 49 3.08 29.73 18.90
C TRP A 49 3.35 29.42 17.43
N ILE A 50 4.02 30.33 16.70
CA ILE A 50 4.30 30.16 15.26
C ILE A 50 5.15 28.92 15.02
N ASN A 51 6.25 28.76 15.76
CA ASN A 51 7.16 27.63 15.57
C ASN A 51 6.51 26.27 15.90
N PRO A 52 5.79 26.11 17.03
CA PRO A 52 5.03 24.88 17.30
C PRO A 52 3.97 24.56 16.25
N ILE A 53 3.21 25.55 15.79
CA ILE A 53 2.14 25.35 14.81
C ILE A 53 2.73 24.92 13.46
N LEU A 54 3.81 25.57 13.00
CA LEU A 54 4.49 25.19 11.76
C LEU A 54 5.11 23.79 11.82
N ASP A 55 5.69 23.43 12.97
CA ASP A 55 6.25 22.09 13.17
C ASP A 55 5.15 21.02 13.15
N LEU A 56 4.02 21.31 13.81
CA LEU A 56 2.86 20.42 13.85
C LEU A 56 2.25 20.24 12.46
N THR A 57 1.98 21.33 11.72
CA THR A 57 1.40 21.23 10.38
C THR A 57 2.32 20.51 9.40
N CYS A 58 3.63 20.76 9.47
CA CYS A 58 4.63 20.04 8.68
C CYS A 58 4.61 18.53 8.97
N LYS A 59 4.59 18.14 10.25
CA LYS A 59 4.50 16.73 10.67
C LYS A 59 3.18 16.08 10.22
N PHE A 60 2.07 16.79 10.33
CA PHE A 60 0.77 16.30 9.84
C PHE A 60 0.76 16.05 8.33
N LEU A 61 1.29 17.00 7.54
CA LEU A 61 1.40 16.86 6.10
C LEU A 61 2.33 15.71 5.71
N ALA A 62 3.49 15.62 6.36
CA ALA A 62 4.45 14.54 6.15
C ALA A 62 3.84 13.18 6.49
N MET A 63 3.09 13.08 7.59
CA MET A 63 2.40 11.86 8.00
C MET A 63 1.29 11.47 7.02
N SER A 64 0.49 12.43 6.56
CA SER A 64 -0.54 12.21 5.54
C SER A 64 0.05 11.66 4.23
N LEU A 65 1.17 12.24 3.78
CA LEU A 65 1.86 11.81 2.57
C LEU A 65 2.52 10.43 2.74
N ALA A 66 3.10 10.16 3.90
CA ALA A 66 3.66 8.85 4.25
C ALA A 66 2.59 7.74 4.24
N TRP A 67 1.39 8.03 4.77
CA TRP A 67 0.24 7.13 4.70
C TRP A 67 -0.22 6.89 3.28
N TYR A 68 -0.28 7.94 2.46
CA TYR A 68 -0.64 7.82 1.06
C TYR A 68 0.35 6.91 0.30
N LEU A 69 1.65 7.10 0.49
CA LEU A 69 2.69 6.24 -0.10
C LEU A 69 2.59 4.79 0.39
N SER A 70 2.39 4.59 1.70
CA SER A 70 2.25 3.25 2.29
C SER A 70 1.04 2.51 1.71
N ARG A 71 -0.05 3.24 1.43
CA ARG A 71 -1.24 2.71 0.75
C ARG A 71 -0.93 2.28 -0.68
N ILE A 72 -0.16 3.06 -1.45
CA ILE A 72 0.27 2.69 -2.81
C ILE A 72 1.05 1.38 -2.77
N ILE A 73 2.04 1.28 -1.89
CA ILE A 73 2.90 0.08 -1.79
C ILE A 73 2.07 -1.15 -1.44
N SER A 74 1.13 -1.01 -0.51
CA SER A 74 0.23 -2.10 -0.10
C SER A 74 -0.70 -2.54 -1.22
N ALA A 75 -1.23 -1.59 -2.00
CA ALA A 75 -2.08 -1.85 -3.15
C ALA A 75 -1.32 -2.63 -4.24
N VAL A 76 -0.12 -2.15 -4.60
CA VAL A 76 0.77 -2.82 -5.57
C VAL A 76 1.11 -4.23 -5.11
N HIS A 77 1.51 -4.40 -3.85
CA HIS A 77 1.84 -5.73 -3.30
C HIS A 77 0.65 -6.68 -3.36
N SER A 78 -0.55 -6.20 -3.01
CA SER A 78 -1.78 -6.98 -3.07
C SER A 78 -2.17 -7.34 -4.51
N ALA A 79 -1.96 -6.45 -5.47
CA ALA A 79 -2.20 -6.70 -6.89
C ALA A 79 -1.28 -7.78 -7.45
N ILE A 80 0.01 -7.76 -7.09
CA ILE A 80 0.99 -8.76 -7.52
C ILE A 80 0.63 -10.15 -6.97
N ILE A 81 0.36 -10.24 -5.66
CA ILE A 81 -0.01 -11.52 -5.03
C ILE A 81 -1.32 -12.04 -5.60
N GLY A 82 -2.32 -11.16 -5.76
CA GLY A 82 -3.61 -11.52 -6.35
C GLY A 82 -3.49 -11.97 -7.81
N GLY A 83 -2.67 -11.28 -8.61
CA GLY A 83 -2.44 -11.61 -10.01
C GLY A 83 -1.79 -12.98 -10.19
N LEU A 84 -0.74 -13.28 -9.41
CA LEU A 84 -0.10 -14.59 -9.41
C LEU A 84 -1.06 -15.71 -8.97
N ALA A 85 -1.88 -15.46 -7.94
CA ALA A 85 -2.87 -16.43 -7.47
C ALA A 85 -3.94 -16.71 -8.55
N ALA A 86 -4.42 -15.67 -9.23
CA ALA A 86 -5.42 -15.79 -10.29
C ALA A 86 -4.88 -16.51 -11.53
N SER A 87 -3.64 -16.25 -11.95
CA SER A 87 -2.97 -16.97 -13.03
C SER A 87 -2.89 -18.47 -12.75
N ARG A 88 -2.40 -18.84 -11.57
CA ARG A 88 -2.29 -20.25 -11.14
C ARG A 88 -3.64 -20.95 -11.09
N ALA A 89 -4.67 -20.29 -10.56
CA ALA A 89 -6.03 -20.82 -10.53
C ALA A 89 -6.60 -21.03 -11.94
N CYS A 90 -6.31 -20.11 -12.87
CA CYS A 90 -6.72 -20.22 -14.27
C CYS A 90 -6.09 -21.46 -14.96
N ILE A 91 -4.79 -21.69 -14.75
CA ILE A 91 -4.08 -22.86 -15.29
C ILE A 91 -4.65 -24.17 -14.70
N GLN A 92 -4.95 -24.20 -13.41
CA GLN A 92 -5.60 -25.36 -12.77
C GLN A 92 -6.98 -25.64 -13.37
N LEU A 93 -7.82 -24.62 -13.55
CA LEU A 93 -9.14 -24.75 -14.16
C LEU A 93 -9.08 -25.24 -15.62
N LEU A 94 -8.09 -24.78 -16.39
CA LEU A 94 -7.86 -25.23 -17.78
C LEU A 94 -7.43 -26.70 -17.84
N ASN A 95 -6.62 -27.14 -16.89
CA ASN A 95 -6.18 -28.53 -16.75
C ASN A 95 -7.36 -29.46 -16.37
N ASP A 96 -8.19 -29.03 -15.41
CA ASP A 96 -9.35 -29.79 -14.94
C ASP A 96 -10.43 -29.97 -16.02
N ARG A 97 -10.54 -29.01 -16.94
CA ARG A 97 -11.48 -29.06 -18.08
C ARG A 97 -10.99 -29.91 -19.27
N LYS A 98 -9.81 -30.53 -19.18
CA LYS A 98 -9.17 -31.34 -20.25
C LYS A 98 -9.02 -30.64 -21.61
N LEU A 99 -9.12 -29.31 -21.66
CA LEU A 99 -8.90 -28.54 -22.90
C LEU A 99 -7.41 -28.51 -23.31
N ILE A 100 -6.53 -28.84 -22.36
CA ILE A 100 -5.10 -29.02 -22.57
C ILE A 100 -4.79 -30.49 -22.29
N THR A 101 -5.14 -31.38 -23.22
CA THR A 101 -4.54 -32.73 -23.28
C THR A 101 -3.10 -32.58 -23.73
N LEU A 102 -2.22 -32.20 -22.80
CA LEU A 102 -0.82 -32.60 -22.92
C LEU A 102 -0.79 -34.07 -22.53
N ASP A 103 -0.46 -34.94 -23.47
CA ASP A 103 -0.33 -36.38 -23.26
C ASP A 103 0.93 -36.63 -22.41
N ILE A 104 0.80 -36.51 -21.08
CA ILE A 104 1.93 -36.41 -20.13
C ILE A 104 2.56 -37.78 -19.80
N ASP A 105 2.02 -38.90 -20.29
CA ASP A 105 2.43 -40.20 -19.75
C ASP A 105 3.73 -40.79 -20.34
N LYS A 106 4.21 -40.34 -21.52
CA LYS A 106 5.43 -40.90 -22.14
C LYS A 106 6.66 -40.00 -22.21
N LEU A 107 6.52 -38.68 -22.00
CA LEU A 107 7.64 -37.72 -22.08
C LEU A 107 7.95 -37.03 -20.75
N ARG A 108 7.52 -37.63 -19.63
CA ARG A 108 7.48 -37.01 -18.29
C ARG A 108 8.82 -36.53 -17.72
N ILE A 109 9.99 -36.99 -18.20
CA ILE A 109 11.29 -36.57 -17.64
C ILE A 109 11.90 -35.39 -18.43
N LEU A 110 11.78 -35.39 -19.76
CA LEU A 110 12.28 -34.29 -20.62
C LEU A 110 11.25 -33.15 -20.73
N ALA A 111 9.96 -33.48 -20.78
CA ALA A 111 8.88 -32.51 -20.78
C ALA A 111 8.74 -31.82 -19.43
N THR A 112 9.04 -32.45 -18.28
CA THR A 112 8.95 -31.73 -16.99
C THR A 112 9.89 -30.52 -16.96
N PHE A 113 11.09 -30.59 -17.55
CA PHE A 113 11.99 -29.43 -17.57
C PHE A 113 11.52 -28.36 -18.57
N ALA A 114 11.12 -28.76 -19.78
CA ALA A 114 10.64 -27.83 -20.81
C ALA A 114 9.24 -27.23 -20.49
N ASP A 115 8.35 -28.01 -19.89
CA ASP A 115 7.00 -27.62 -19.44
C ASP A 115 7.09 -26.82 -18.14
N VAL A 116 8.05 -27.08 -17.24
CA VAL A 116 8.35 -26.16 -16.13
C VAL A 116 8.87 -24.84 -16.68
N ILE A 117 9.76 -24.82 -17.67
CA ILE A 117 10.24 -23.55 -18.26
C ILE A 117 9.11 -22.84 -18.99
N THR A 118 8.29 -23.54 -19.77
CA THR A 118 7.23 -22.93 -20.59
C THR A 118 6.03 -22.51 -19.74
N LYS A 119 5.59 -23.33 -18.76
CA LYS A 119 4.58 -22.95 -17.77
C LYS A 119 5.11 -21.89 -16.80
N SER A 120 6.38 -21.91 -16.41
CA SER A 120 6.97 -20.85 -15.58
C SER A 120 7.02 -19.53 -16.35
N MET A 121 7.43 -19.54 -17.62
CA MET A 121 7.44 -18.32 -18.45
C MET A 121 6.02 -17.82 -18.68
N ILE A 122 5.07 -18.69 -19.06
CA ILE A 122 3.67 -18.29 -19.30
C ILE A 122 2.98 -17.84 -18.02
N ASP A 123 3.18 -18.51 -16.87
CA ASP A 123 2.64 -18.10 -15.56
C ASP A 123 3.28 -16.78 -15.08
N GLU A 124 4.56 -16.57 -15.38
CA GLU A 124 5.24 -15.32 -15.06
C GLU A 124 4.71 -14.17 -15.94
N TYR A 125 4.71 -14.29 -17.27
CA TYR A 125 4.19 -13.24 -18.16
C TYR A 125 2.70 -12.98 -17.96
N SER A 126 1.87 -14.01 -17.78
CA SER A 126 0.45 -13.83 -17.48
C SER A 126 0.22 -13.26 -16.07
N GLY A 127 1.02 -13.65 -15.09
CA GLY A 127 1.02 -13.06 -13.75
C GLY A 127 1.39 -11.58 -13.73
N TRP A 128 2.43 -11.18 -14.45
CA TRP A 128 2.86 -9.78 -14.56
C TRP A 128 1.85 -8.92 -15.34
N THR A 129 1.24 -9.45 -16.40
CA THR A 129 0.19 -8.73 -17.14
C THR A 129 -1.09 -8.56 -16.32
N LEU A 130 -1.51 -9.59 -15.57
CA LEU A 130 -2.66 -9.50 -14.67
C LEU A 130 -2.37 -8.57 -13.48
N ALA A 131 -1.14 -8.57 -12.96
CA ALA A 131 -0.70 -7.66 -11.90
C ALA A 131 -0.68 -6.20 -12.40
N ALA A 132 -0.18 -5.95 -13.61
CA ALA A 132 -0.22 -4.63 -14.24
C ALA A 132 -1.66 -4.15 -14.45
N MET A 133 -2.55 -5.05 -14.88
CA MET A 133 -3.98 -4.76 -15.02
C MET A 133 -4.64 -4.45 -13.66
N GLY A 134 -4.28 -5.18 -12.60
CA GLY A 134 -4.71 -4.92 -11.23
C GLY A 134 -4.24 -3.57 -10.69
N ILE A 135 -2.99 -3.17 -11.00
CA ILE A 135 -2.44 -1.86 -10.64
C ILE A 135 -3.18 -0.73 -11.37
N LEU A 136 -3.41 -0.88 -12.68
CA LEU A 136 -4.16 0.10 -13.47
C LEU A 136 -5.60 0.23 -12.98
N PHE A 137 -6.23 -0.88 -12.62
CA PHE A 137 -7.58 -0.88 -12.04
C PHE A 137 -7.61 -0.20 -10.67
N GLN A 138 -6.63 -0.46 -9.80
CA GLN A 138 -6.50 0.20 -8.49
C GLN A 138 -6.23 1.71 -8.60
N LEU A 139 -5.42 2.13 -9.59
CA LEU A 139 -5.19 3.55 -9.89
C LEU A 139 -6.44 4.22 -10.45
N GLY A 140 -7.19 3.55 -11.33
CA GLY A 140 -8.44 4.06 -11.91
C GLY A 140 -9.59 4.15 -10.92
N GLN A 141 -9.64 3.27 -9.91
CA GLN A 141 -10.64 3.27 -8.84
C GLN A 141 -10.23 4.16 -7.64
N GLY A 142 -9.17 4.95 -7.76
CA GLY A 142 -8.72 5.90 -6.73
C GLY A 142 -8.20 5.24 -5.44
N MET A 143 -7.79 3.97 -5.51
CA MET A 143 -7.40 3.16 -4.35
C MET A 143 -8.42 3.16 -3.19
N GLN A 144 -9.70 3.26 -3.54
CA GLN A 144 -10.79 2.92 -2.63
C GLN A 144 -11.20 1.47 -2.84
N LEU A 145 -11.76 0.84 -1.79
CA LEU A 145 -12.35 -0.49 -1.91
C LEU A 145 -13.39 -0.47 -3.04
N SER A 146 -13.16 -1.24 -4.11
CA SER A 146 -14.16 -1.41 -5.16
C SER A 146 -15.46 -1.94 -4.56
N PHE A 147 -16.56 -1.33 -4.95
CA PHE A 147 -17.91 -1.78 -4.59
C PHE A 147 -18.08 -3.26 -4.98
N PRO A 148 -18.56 -4.16 -4.10
CA PRO A 148 -19.30 -3.93 -2.85
C PRO A 148 -18.49 -4.08 -1.54
N LEU A 149 -17.18 -4.34 -1.59
CA LEU A 149 -16.36 -4.59 -0.39
C LEU A 149 -16.32 -3.37 0.56
N ASN A 150 -16.48 -2.15 0.05
CA ASN A 150 -16.58 -0.92 0.85
C ASN A 150 -17.77 -0.93 1.83
N ILE A 151 -18.90 -1.55 1.44
CA ILE A 151 -20.09 -1.66 2.30
C ILE A 151 -19.95 -2.78 3.33
N LEU A 152 -19.28 -3.88 2.96
CA LEU A 152 -19.06 -5.00 3.87
C LEU A 152 -18.02 -4.67 4.95
N LEU A 153 -16.97 -3.91 4.60
CA LEU A 153 -15.86 -3.56 5.51
C LEU A 153 -15.98 -2.17 6.15
N LEU A 154 -17.06 -1.43 5.86
CA LEU A 154 -17.38 -0.15 6.46
C LEU A 154 -17.25 -0.11 8.01
N PRO A 155 -17.76 -1.09 8.78
CA PRO A 155 -17.59 -1.08 10.24
C PRO A 155 -16.12 -1.26 10.65
N LEU A 156 -15.32 -2.01 9.88
CA LEU A 156 -13.90 -2.20 10.13
C LEU A 156 -13.11 -0.92 9.85
N SER A 157 -13.45 -0.18 8.79
CA SER A 157 -12.82 1.10 8.45
C SER A 157 -13.07 2.17 9.52
N PHE A 158 -14.27 2.22 10.11
CA PHE A 158 -14.53 3.11 11.25
C PHE A 158 -13.71 2.76 12.48
N VAL A 159 -13.55 1.46 12.78
CA VAL A 159 -12.72 0.99 13.89
C VAL A 159 -11.26 1.36 13.66
N GLU A 160 -10.75 1.23 12.44
CA GLU A 160 -9.37 1.59 12.10
C GLU A 160 -9.09 3.09 12.31
N VAL A 161 -9.97 3.97 11.84
CA VAL A 161 -9.85 5.42 12.09
C VAL A 161 -9.92 5.73 13.58
N SER A 162 -10.83 5.07 14.30
CA SER A 162 -10.98 5.24 15.75
C SER A 162 -9.72 4.80 16.52
N LEU A 163 -9.09 3.70 16.09
CA LEU A 163 -7.84 3.19 16.66
C LEU A 163 -6.66 4.12 16.37
N GLN A 164 -6.56 4.66 15.16
CA GLN A 164 -5.53 5.62 14.79
C GLN A 164 -5.61 6.89 15.65
N TRP A 165 -6.83 7.44 15.84
CA TRP A 165 -7.06 8.56 16.75
C TRP A 165 -6.70 8.20 18.19
N ALA A 166 -7.17 7.06 18.71
CA ALA A 166 -6.86 6.65 20.08
C ALA A 166 -5.36 6.53 20.35
N VAL A 167 -4.58 6.01 19.40
CA VAL A 167 -3.12 5.86 19.54
C VAL A 167 -2.40 7.22 19.46
N THR A 168 -2.89 8.16 18.64
CA THR A 168 -2.31 9.51 18.56
C THR A 168 -2.50 10.31 19.85
N PHE A 169 -3.59 10.11 20.58
CA PHE A 169 -3.87 10.78 21.87
C PHE A 169 -3.29 10.06 23.09
N MET A 170 -2.75 8.85 22.95
CA MET A 170 -2.18 8.07 24.07
C MET A 170 -0.69 8.38 24.32
N LYS A 171 -0.26 9.60 24.02
CA LYS A 171 1.07 10.13 24.33
C LYS A 171 0.96 11.39 25.18
#